data_AF-A0A929IHF7-F1
#
_entry.id   AF-A0A929IHF7-F1
#
_cell.length_a   1.000
_cell.length_b   1.000
_cell.length_c   1.000
_cell.angle_alpha   90.00
_cell.angle_beta   90.00
_cell.angle_gamma   90.00
#
_symmetry.space_group_name_H-M   'P 1'
#
loop_
_entity.id
_entity.type
_entity.pdbx_description
1 polymer ?
#
loop_
_entity_poly.entity_id
_entity_poly.type
_entity_poly.pdbx_seq_one_letter_code
_entity_poly.pdbx_strand_id
1 'polypeptide(L)'
;MRMLFLGDVVGRSGRDAVNGRLPGLRKELDLDFVVVNAENAAAGFGMTPKICDAMFEAGVDVITGGNHSWDQREIIPYISEQKRLQRPANYPQGTPGIGAGLYPARGGRKVAVISVMCRLFMDPLDCP
;
A
#
# COMPACT_ATOMS: atom_id res chain seq x y z
N MET A 1 2.34 20.69 -3.62
CA MET A 1 2.24 19.24 -3.80
C MET A 1 0.97 18.78 -3.13
N ARG A 2 0.09 18.07 -3.83
CA ARG A 2 -1.20 17.59 -3.32
C ARG A 2 -1.15 16.07 -3.23
N MET A 3 -1.35 15.55 -2.02
CA MET A 3 -1.27 14.12 -1.76
C MET A 3 -2.62 13.60 -1.29
N LEU A 4 -2.91 12.36 -1.63
CA LEU A 4 -4.05 11.62 -1.09
C LEU A 4 -3.53 10.34 -0.43
N PHE A 5 -3.92 10.15 0.83
CA PHE A 5 -3.76 8.87 1.51
C PHE A 5 -5.16 8.27 1.71
N LEU A 6 -5.38 7.07 1.19
CA LEU A 6 -6.59 6.31 1.46
C LEU A 6 -6.26 5.28 2.54
N GLY A 7 -7.07 5.28 3.61
CA GLY A 7 -7.02 4.25 4.64
C GLY A 7 -7.42 2.88 4.10
N ASP A 8 -7.58 1.95 5.03
CA ASP A 8 -7.79 0.54 4.76
C ASP A 8 -8.85 0.25 3.70
N VAL A 9 -8.41 -0.31 2.59
CA VAL A 9 -9.28 -0.83 1.56
C VAL A 9 -9.78 -2.21 1.98
N VAL A 10 -11.08 -2.30 2.25
CA VAL A 10 -11.69 -3.54 2.75
C VAL A 10 -12.51 -4.22 1.65
N GLY A 11 -12.10 -5.42 1.26
CA GLY A 11 -12.87 -6.31 0.40
C GLY A 11 -13.25 -5.70 -0.96
N ARG A 12 -14.34 -6.22 -1.56
CA ARG A 12 -14.76 -5.81 -2.92
C ARG A 12 -15.21 -4.36 -2.97
N SER A 13 -16.03 -3.92 -2.01
CA SER A 13 -16.55 -2.55 -1.96
C SER A 13 -15.44 -1.51 -1.92
N GLY A 14 -14.41 -1.72 -1.10
CA GLY A 14 -13.26 -0.82 -1.04
C GLY A 14 -12.49 -0.79 -2.36
N ARG A 15 -12.23 -1.95 -2.96
CA ARG A 15 -11.53 -2.03 -4.27
C ARG A 15 -12.30 -1.33 -5.37
N ASP A 16 -13.61 -1.53 -5.45
CA ASP A 16 -14.47 -0.91 -6.46
C ASP A 16 -14.49 0.61 -6.30
N ALA A 17 -14.53 1.10 -5.05
CA ALA A 17 -14.46 2.53 -4.76
C ALA A 17 -13.12 3.14 -5.20
N VAL A 18 -11.99 2.51 -4.86
CA VAL A 18 -10.66 2.97 -5.26
C VAL A 18 -10.53 2.96 -6.78
N ASN A 19 -10.74 1.80 -7.40
CA ASN A 19 -10.49 1.63 -8.83
C ASN A 19 -11.43 2.46 -9.71
N GLY A 20 -12.68 2.65 -9.28
CA GLY A 20 -13.67 3.42 -10.03
C GLY A 20 -13.58 4.94 -9.83
N ARG A 21 -13.15 5.42 -8.65
CA ARG A 21 -13.20 6.86 -8.30
C ARG A 21 -11.85 7.55 -8.36
N LEU A 22 -10.76 6.85 -8.05
CA LEU A 22 -9.43 7.46 -7.95
C LEU A 22 -8.99 8.17 -9.23
N PRO A 23 -9.18 7.63 -10.46
CA PRO A 23 -8.80 8.34 -11.68
C PRO A 23 -9.48 9.71 -11.83
N GLY A 24 -10.74 9.82 -11.38
CA GLY A 24 -11.48 11.08 -11.36
C GLY A 24 -10.95 12.04 -10.30
N LEU A 25 -10.75 11.54 -9.07
CA LEU A 25 -10.21 12.34 -7.96
C LEU A 25 -8.82 12.89 -8.26
N ARG A 26 -7.96 12.15 -8.96
CA ARG A 26 -6.64 12.67 -9.38
C ARG A 26 -6.75 13.91 -10.25
N LYS A 27 -7.75 13.97 -11.14
CA LYS A 27 -7.99 15.13 -12.01
C LYS A 27 -8.65 16.27 -11.25
N GLU A 28 -9.72 15.97 -10.51
CA GLU A 28 -10.51 16.95 -9.76
C GLU A 28 -9.67 17.67 -8.71
N LEU A 29 -8.84 16.91 -7.98
CA LEU A 29 -8.04 17.41 -6.88
C LEU A 29 -6.59 17.69 -7.29
N ASP A 30 -6.25 17.61 -8.57
CA ASP A 30 -4.89 17.83 -9.10
C ASP A 30 -3.80 17.11 -8.28
N LEU A 31 -4.00 15.79 -8.05
CA LEU A 31 -3.16 15.01 -7.14
C LEU A 31 -1.78 14.70 -7.75
N ASP A 32 -0.72 15.05 -7.01
CA ASP A 32 0.66 14.77 -7.38
C ASP A 32 1.10 13.36 -6.95
N PHE A 33 0.51 12.81 -5.88
CA PHE A 33 0.91 11.52 -5.30
C PHE A 33 -0.23 10.86 -4.49
N VAL A 34 -0.38 9.54 -4.60
CA VAL A 34 -1.46 8.77 -3.96
C VAL A 34 -0.89 7.54 -3.24
N VAL A 35 -1.25 7.36 -1.98
CA VAL A 35 -0.93 6.17 -1.17
C VAL A 35 -2.21 5.48 -0.72
N VAL A 36 -2.21 4.16 -0.69
CA VAL A 36 -3.34 3.35 -0.24
C VAL A 36 -2.88 2.27 0.75
N ASN A 37 -3.58 2.09 1.87
CA ASN A 37 -3.45 0.86 2.67
C ASN A 37 -4.38 -0.23 2.11
N ALA A 38 -3.80 -1.36 1.68
CA ALA A 38 -4.53 -2.47 1.08
C ALA A 38 -4.54 -3.74 1.94
N GLU A 39 -4.19 -3.68 3.23
CA GLU A 39 -4.04 -4.88 4.06
C GLU A 39 -5.31 -5.73 4.19
N ASN A 40 -6.49 -5.16 3.95
CA ASN A 40 -7.78 -5.84 4.04
C ASN A 40 -8.44 -6.07 2.67
N ALA A 41 -7.68 -5.89 1.58
CA ALA A 41 -8.24 -5.79 0.24
C ALA A 41 -8.72 -7.14 -0.30
N ALA A 42 -8.15 -8.28 0.10
CA ALA A 42 -8.54 -9.62 -0.35
C ALA A 42 -9.58 -10.24 0.60
N ALA A 43 -10.86 -10.05 0.28
CA ALA A 43 -11.98 -10.61 1.06
C ALA A 43 -11.93 -10.29 2.57
N GLY A 44 -11.31 -9.15 2.94
CA GLY A 44 -11.14 -8.70 4.32
C GLY A 44 -9.75 -8.94 4.90
N PHE A 45 -8.90 -9.78 4.29
CA PHE A 45 -7.61 -10.19 4.85
C PHE A 45 -6.54 -10.36 3.77
N GLY A 46 -5.52 -9.52 3.82
CA GLY A 46 -4.40 -9.48 2.89
C GLY A 46 -4.72 -8.85 1.55
N MET A 47 -3.83 -9.09 0.58
CA MET A 47 -3.94 -8.58 -0.79
C MET A 47 -3.29 -9.55 -1.76
N THR A 48 -3.71 -9.53 -3.02
CA THR A 48 -3.14 -10.38 -4.08
C THR A 48 -2.42 -9.52 -5.12
N PRO A 49 -1.49 -10.08 -5.92
CA PRO A 49 -0.85 -9.38 -7.03
C PRO A 49 -1.87 -8.67 -7.93
N LYS A 50 -2.93 -9.40 -8.32
CA LYS A 50 -4.01 -8.88 -9.16
C LYS A 50 -4.71 -7.65 -8.56
N ILE A 51 -4.91 -7.64 -7.24
CA ILE A 51 -5.52 -6.49 -6.55
C ILE A 51 -4.56 -5.30 -6.55
N CYS A 52 -3.29 -5.53 -6.28
CA CYS A 52 -2.26 -4.48 -6.27
C CYS A 52 -2.12 -3.86 -7.67
N ASP A 53 -2.00 -4.69 -8.70
CA ASP A 53 -1.87 -4.25 -10.09
C ASP A 53 -3.06 -3.38 -10.52
N ALA A 54 -4.30 -3.79 -10.20
CA ALA A 54 -5.49 -3.00 -10.49
C ALA A 54 -5.50 -1.62 -9.81
N MET A 55 -4.98 -1.52 -8.58
CA MET A 55 -4.85 -0.24 -7.89
C MET A 55 -3.76 0.64 -8.51
N PHE A 56 -2.63 0.06 -8.92
CA PHE A 56 -1.60 0.80 -9.65
C PHE A 56 -2.12 1.32 -10.99
N GLU A 57 -2.90 0.52 -11.72
CA GLU A 57 -3.59 0.92 -12.96
C GLU A 57 -4.60 2.05 -12.71
N ALA A 58 -5.31 2.03 -11.57
CA ALA A 58 -6.21 3.12 -11.16
C ALA A 58 -5.47 4.41 -10.74
N GLY A 59 -4.15 4.39 -10.67
CA GLY A 59 -3.31 5.54 -10.36
C GLY A 59 -2.91 5.65 -8.89
N VAL A 60 -2.86 4.56 -8.12
CA VAL A 60 -2.17 4.56 -6.82
C VAL A 60 -0.67 4.62 -7.06
N ASP A 61 0.08 5.46 -6.34
CA ASP A 61 1.54 5.55 -6.47
C ASP A 61 2.26 4.53 -5.59
N VAL A 62 1.81 4.35 -4.34
CA VAL A 62 2.35 3.38 -3.38
C VAL A 62 1.22 2.65 -2.66
N ILE A 63 1.36 1.35 -2.53
CA ILE A 63 0.51 0.53 -1.68
C ILE A 63 1.28 0.20 -0.40
N THR A 64 0.61 0.38 0.73
CA THR A 64 1.10 -0.05 2.05
C THR A 64 0.23 -1.22 2.53
N GLY A 65 0.81 -2.11 3.32
CA GLY A 65 0.10 -3.13 4.07
C GLY A 65 0.14 -2.87 5.56
N GLY A 66 -0.02 -3.94 6.34
CA GLY A 66 -0.14 -3.89 7.80
C GLY A 66 0.02 -5.28 8.41
N ASN A 67 -0.81 -5.62 9.40
CA ASN A 67 -0.75 -6.92 10.06
C ASN A 67 -1.28 -8.05 9.16
N HIS A 68 -2.19 -7.74 8.23
CA HIS A 68 -2.72 -8.73 7.29
C HIS A 68 -1.89 -8.89 6.00
N SER A 69 -0.70 -8.28 5.93
CA SER A 69 0.17 -8.30 4.74
C SER A 69 0.48 -9.70 4.18
N TRP A 70 0.41 -10.76 4.99
CA TRP A 70 0.86 -12.10 4.64
C TRP A 70 -0.27 -13.13 4.48
N ASP A 71 -1.53 -12.72 4.62
CA ASP A 71 -2.67 -13.65 4.65
C ASP A 71 -2.97 -14.31 3.30
N GLN A 72 -2.46 -13.73 2.20
CA GLN A 72 -2.54 -14.30 0.85
C GLN A 72 -1.16 -14.75 0.40
N ARG A 73 -0.92 -16.07 0.34
CA ARG A 73 0.42 -16.66 0.08
C ARG A 73 1.07 -16.16 -1.22
N GLU A 74 0.27 -15.91 -2.25
CA GLU A 74 0.70 -15.38 -3.54
C GLU A 74 1.35 -14.00 -3.48
N ILE A 75 1.16 -13.23 -2.40
CA ILE A 75 1.78 -11.91 -2.24
C ILE A 75 3.27 -11.97 -1.91
N ILE A 76 3.73 -13.07 -1.30
CA ILE A 76 5.10 -13.23 -0.77
C ILE A 76 6.18 -13.08 -1.86
N PRO A 77 6.10 -13.77 -3.02
CA PRO A 77 7.05 -13.52 -4.09
C PRO A 77 6.86 -12.12 -4.70
N TYR A 78 5.61 -11.69 -4.90
CA TYR A 78 5.29 -10.42 -5.55
C TYR A 78 5.83 -9.19 -4.81
N ILE A 79 5.72 -9.14 -3.48
CA ILE A 79 6.17 -8.00 -2.68
C ILE A 79 7.69 -7.79 -2.73
N SER A 80 8.47 -8.83 -3.07
CA SER A 80 9.92 -8.70 -3.26
C SER A 80 10.28 -8.00 -4.57
N GLU A 81 9.46 -8.20 -5.60
CA GLU A 81 9.65 -7.66 -6.95
C GLU A 81 9.04 -6.26 -7.09
N GLN A 82 7.85 -6.06 -6.54
CA GLN A 82 7.11 -4.81 -6.65
C GLN A 82 7.57 -3.77 -5.62
N LYS A 83 8.45 -2.84 -6.03
CA LYS A 83 9.00 -1.80 -5.15
C LYS A 83 7.98 -0.74 -4.71
N ARG A 84 6.81 -0.67 -5.33
CA ARG A 84 5.72 0.25 -4.93
C ARG A 84 4.76 -0.37 -3.92
N LEU A 85 4.97 -1.62 -3.51
CA LEU A 85 4.24 -2.27 -2.43
C LEU A 85 5.13 -2.37 -1.19
N GLN A 86 4.62 -1.92 -0.05
CA GLN A 86 5.33 -1.93 1.22
C GLN A 86 4.65 -2.81 2.27
N ARG A 87 5.45 -3.52 3.06
CA ARG A 87 5.08 -4.11 4.35
C ARG A 87 5.54 -3.20 5.49
N PRO A 88 5.11 -3.39 6.74
CA PRO A 88 5.63 -2.61 7.87
C PRO A 88 7.14 -2.75 8.05
N ALA A 89 7.86 -1.65 8.25
CA ALA A 89 9.32 -1.55 8.25
C ALA A 89 9.99 -2.31 9.40
N ASN A 90 9.30 -2.41 10.53
CA ASN A 90 9.78 -3.08 11.75
C ASN A 90 9.52 -4.60 11.77
N TYR A 91 9.23 -5.21 10.62
CA TYR A 91 9.37 -6.66 10.47
C TYR A 91 10.85 -7.08 10.54
N PRO A 92 11.15 -8.28 11.10
CA PRO A 92 12.52 -8.76 11.26
C PRO A 92 13.34 -8.73 9.97
N GLN A 93 14.66 -8.63 10.13
CA GLN A 93 15.58 -8.72 9.00
C GLN A 93 15.38 -10.03 8.23
N GLY A 94 15.34 -9.93 6.90
CA GLY A 94 15.07 -11.06 6.01
C GLY A 94 13.60 -11.23 5.63
N THR A 95 12.66 -10.50 6.24
CA THR A 95 11.27 -10.46 5.78
C THR A 95 11.19 -9.90 4.34
N PRO A 96 10.50 -10.59 3.41
CA PRO A 96 10.31 -10.16 2.03
C PRO A 96 9.79 -8.72 1.87
N GLY A 97 10.14 -8.10 0.75
CA GLY A 97 9.70 -6.74 0.43
C GLY A 97 10.41 -5.64 1.24
N ILE A 98 9.89 -4.42 1.13
CA ILE A 98 10.44 -3.22 1.77
C ILE A 98 9.39 -2.58 2.67
N GLY A 99 9.82 -1.82 3.69
CA GLY A 99 8.90 -1.01 4.49
C GLY A 99 9.14 0.50 4.44
N ALA A 100 10.12 0.92 3.64
CA ALA A 100 10.37 2.31 3.33
C ALA A 100 10.87 2.45 1.88
N GLY A 101 10.55 3.57 1.24
CA GLY A 101 10.98 3.84 -0.13
C GLY A 101 10.85 5.32 -0.49
N LEU A 102 11.65 5.75 -1.46
CA LEU A 102 11.62 7.10 -2.02
C LEU A 102 11.08 7.03 -3.46
N TYR A 103 9.92 7.64 -3.68
CA TYR A 103 9.16 7.51 -4.92
C TYR A 103 9.11 8.83 -5.68
N PRO A 104 9.16 8.83 -7.02
CA PRO A 104 8.93 10.02 -7.80
C PRO A 104 7.48 10.47 -7.67
N ALA A 105 7.27 11.79 -7.60
CA ALA A 105 5.97 12.43 -7.68
C ALA A 105 5.93 13.40 -8.86
N ARG A 106 4.72 13.85 -9.23
CA ARG A 106 4.54 14.82 -10.32
C ARG A 106 5.38 16.10 -10.08
N GLY A 107 5.98 16.60 -11.15
CA GLY A 107 6.81 17.80 -11.13
C GLY A 107 8.25 17.59 -10.64
N GLY A 108 8.79 16.36 -10.73
CA GLY A 108 10.19 16.05 -10.44
C GLY A 108 10.54 15.96 -8.94
N ARG A 109 9.54 16.05 -8.07
CA ARG A 109 9.69 15.93 -6.62
C ARG A 109 9.76 14.45 -6.22
N LYS A 110 10.21 14.17 -5.00
CA LYS A 110 10.24 12.81 -4.44
C LYS A 110 9.49 12.76 -3.11
N VAL A 111 8.82 11.65 -2.83
CA VAL A 111 8.07 11.40 -1.60
C VAL A 111 8.65 10.16 -0.93
N ALA A 112 9.07 10.30 0.34
CA ALA A 112 9.44 9.18 1.17
C ALA A 112 8.19 8.60 1.83
N VAL A 113 7.95 7.31 1.66
CA VAL A 113 6.84 6.59 2.30
C VAL A 113 7.44 5.51 3.18
N ILE A 114 6.99 5.46 4.44
CA ILE A 114 7.41 4.49 5.45
C ILE A 114 6.12 3.93 6.06
N SER A 115 5.99 2.60 6.07
CA SER A 115 4.94 1.90 6.81
C SER A 115 5.56 1.33 8.09
N VAL A 116 4.89 1.45 9.24
CA VAL A 116 5.36 0.95 10.53
C VAL A 116 4.17 0.37 11.29
N MET A 117 4.38 -0.72 12.03
CA MET A 117 3.34 -1.34 12.85
C MET A 117 3.61 -1.11 14.33
N CYS A 118 2.63 -0.56 15.03
CA CYS A 118 2.66 -0.43 16.49
C CYS A 118 2.59 -1.80 17.17
N ARG A 119 2.96 -1.87 18.45
CA ARG A 119 3.05 -3.15 19.20
C ARG A 119 2.06 -3.29 20.36
N LEU A 120 1.36 -2.23 20.72
CA LEU A 120 0.36 -2.30 21.79
C LEU A 120 -0.83 -3.11 21.29
N PHE A 121 -1.11 -4.25 21.93
CA PHE A 121 -2.16 -5.21 21.53
C PHE A 121 -1.97 -5.82 20.13
N MET A 122 -0.73 -5.87 19.63
CA MET A 122 -0.36 -6.42 18.33
C MET A 122 0.85 -7.37 18.47
N ASP A 123 1.28 -7.96 17.36
CA ASP A 123 2.42 -8.86 17.34
C ASP A 123 3.72 -8.18 17.83
N PRO A 124 4.63 -8.95 18.49
CA PRO A 124 5.86 -8.42 19.05
C PRO A 124 6.93 -8.21 17.96
N LEU A 125 6.76 -7.18 17.14
CA LEU A 125 7.74 -6.75 16.14
C LEU A 125 8.89 -5.94 16.75
N ASP A 126 9.87 -5.57 15.92
CA ASP A 126 10.95 -4.66 16.33
C ASP A 126 10.39 -3.31 16.79
N CYS A 127 11.16 -2.56 17.58
CA CYS A 127 10.72 -1.27 18.07
C CYS A 127 10.40 -0.32 16.89
N PRO A 128 9.15 0.16 16.79
CA PRO A 128 8.74 1.06 15.70
C PRO A 128 9.39 2.44 15.83
#